data_AF-A0A963DCC0-F1
#
_entry.id   AF-A0A963DCC0-F1
#
_cell.length_a   1.000
_cell.length_b   1.000
_cell.length_c   1.000
_cell.angle_alpha   90.00
_cell.angle_beta   90.00
_cell.angle_gamma   90.00
#
_symmetry.space_group_name_H-M   'P 1'
#
loop_
_entity.id
_entity.type
_entity.pdbx_description
1 polymer ?
#
loop_
_entity_poly.entity_id
_entity_poly.type
_entity_poly.pdbx_seq_one_letter_code
_entity_poly.pdbx_strand_id
1 'polypeptide(L)'
;MKAFKSGRQRRADIMAARLRRQAKRRAAAVLQAIELRPPHTAPMDVTRLRPRNSYGKPDFVTRAYYRDLHFFCIDCGAKGVWTAARQEWWYELAQGKVFTNARRANPDRVLGKTVVRR
;
A
#
# COMPACT_ATOMS: atom_id res chain seq x y z
N MET A 1 47.57 25.34 16.43
CA MET A 1 47.39 24.21 17.38
C MET A 1 46.12 23.45 16.99
N LYS A 2 46.17 22.13 16.71
CA LYS A 2 44.96 21.33 16.43
C LYS A 2 44.32 20.93 17.75
N ALA A 3 43.08 21.36 17.99
CA ALA A 3 42.31 20.91 19.14
C ALA A 3 41.95 19.43 18.98
N PHE A 4 42.45 18.58 19.88
CA PHE A 4 42.09 17.16 19.90
C PHE A 4 40.73 16.98 20.58
N LYS A 5 39.78 16.40 19.85
CA LYS A 5 38.45 16.08 20.39
C LYS A 5 38.57 15.05 21.50
N SER A 6 37.81 15.24 22.58
CA SER A 6 37.80 14.29 23.71
C SER A 6 37.27 12.92 23.27
N GLY A 7 37.65 11.85 23.99
CA GLY A 7 37.18 10.50 23.67
C GLY A 7 35.64 10.36 23.67
N ARG A 8 34.95 11.15 24.52
CA ARG A 8 33.48 11.24 24.53
C ARG A 8 32.94 11.89 23.26
N GLN A 9 33.55 12.99 22.81
CA GLN A 9 33.18 13.67 21.57
C GLN A 9 33.41 12.77 20.35
N ARG A 10 34.53 12.04 20.30
CA ARG A 10 34.82 11.09 19.21
C ARG A 10 33.81 9.93 19.16
N ARG A 11 33.41 9.38 20.31
CA ARG A 11 32.36 8.34 20.38
C ARG A 11 31.00 8.87 19.91
N ALA A 12 30.62 10.08 20.31
CA ALA A 12 29.39 10.72 19.86
C ALA A 12 29.39 10.95 18.33
N ASP A 13 30.50 11.45 17.77
CA ASP A 13 30.67 11.64 16.33
C ASP A 13 30.54 10.32 15.55
N ILE A 14 31.13 9.24 16.06
CA ILE A 14 31.03 7.90 15.46
C ILE A 14 29.58 7.40 15.48
N MET A 15 28.88 7.54 16.61
CA MET A 15 27.48 7.12 16.73
C MET A 15 26.57 7.94 15.82
N ALA A 16 26.74 9.26 15.76
CA ALA A 16 26.01 10.13 14.85
C ALA A 16 26.26 9.75 13.37
N ALA A 17 27.51 9.44 13.00
CA ALA A 17 27.84 8.96 11.67
C ALA A 17 27.18 7.60 11.35
N ARG A 18 27.12 6.68 12.32
CA ARG A 18 26.42 5.39 12.18
C ARG A 18 24.92 5.59 11.96
N LEU A 19 24.28 6.43 12.77
CA LEU A 19 22.85 6.75 12.62
C LEU A 19 22.55 7.36 11.25
N ARG A 20 23.38 8.32 10.79
CA ARG A 20 23.24 8.92 9.45
C ARG A 20 23.36 7.88 8.33
N ARG A 21 24.34 6.97 8.42
CA ARG A 21 24.49 5.87 7.44
C ARG A 21 23.28 4.94 7.47
N GLN A 22 22.78 4.59 8.65
CA GLN A 22 21.59 3.74 8.77
C GLN A 22 20.35 4.41 8.17
N ALA A 23 20.14 5.70 8.44
CA ALA A 23 19.03 6.47 7.86
C ALA A 23 19.12 6.53 6.33
N LYS A 24 20.31 6.80 5.77
CA LYS A 24 20.53 6.77 4.31
C LYS A 24 20.23 5.41 3.70
N ARG A 25 20.69 4.32 4.33
CA ARG A 25 20.40 2.95 3.84
C ARG A 25 18.91 2.62 3.88
N ARG A 26 18.20 3.04 4.94
CA ARG A 26 16.74 2.88 5.03
C ARG A 26 16.02 3.68 3.94
N ALA A 27 16.41 4.93 3.72
CA ALA A 27 15.81 5.77 2.68
C ALA A 27 16.04 5.17 1.27
N ALA A 28 17.25 4.69 0.98
CA ALA A 28 17.56 4.03 -0.28
C ALA A 28 16.73 2.75 -0.49
N ALA A 29 16.55 1.94 0.55
CA ALA A 29 15.72 0.73 0.48
C ALA A 29 14.24 1.06 0.21
N VAL A 30 13.72 2.15 0.80
CA VAL A 30 12.35 2.63 0.52
C VAL A 30 12.22 3.07 -0.95
N LEU A 31 13.18 3.84 -1.47
CA LEU A 31 13.17 4.27 -2.87
C LEU A 31 13.22 3.09 -3.84
N GLN A 32 14.10 2.11 -3.59
CA GLN A 32 14.20 0.91 -4.39
C GLN A 32 12.88 0.09 -4.39
N ALA A 33 12.20 0.01 -3.25
CA ALA A 33 10.89 -0.65 -3.14
C ALA A 33 9.74 0.13 -3.83
N ILE A 34 9.93 1.42 -4.11
CA ILE A 34 9.01 2.21 -4.94
C ILE A 34 9.30 1.94 -6.43
N GLU A 35 10.57 1.95 -6.84
CA GLU A 35 10.98 1.74 -8.24
C GLU A 35 10.68 0.33 -8.76
N LEU A 36 10.92 -0.70 -7.95
CA LEU A 36 10.65 -2.11 -8.32
C LEU A 36 9.16 -2.48 -8.26
N ARG A 37 8.28 -1.52 -7.97
CA ARG A 37 6.86 -1.79 -7.79
C ARG A 37 6.22 -2.12 -9.13
N PRO A 38 5.59 -3.30 -9.28
CA PRO A 38 4.86 -3.59 -10.50
C PRO A 38 3.78 -2.53 -10.73
N PRO A 39 3.58 -2.08 -11.97
CA PRO A 39 2.48 -1.16 -12.28
C PRO A 39 1.16 -1.77 -11.80
N HIS A 40 0.20 -0.93 -11.39
CA HIS A 40 -1.10 -1.37 -10.86
C HIS A 40 -1.04 -2.08 -9.49
N THR A 41 -0.03 -1.76 -8.66
CA THR A 41 0.04 -2.23 -7.27
C THR A 41 0.16 -1.08 -6.28
N ALA A 42 -0.38 -1.26 -5.08
CA ALA A 42 -0.30 -0.31 -3.97
C ALA A 42 0.22 -1.03 -2.71
N PRO A 43 1.11 -0.40 -1.94
CA PRO A 43 1.61 -1.00 -0.71
C PRO A 43 0.47 -1.10 0.31
N MET A 44 0.50 -2.13 1.15
CA MET A 44 -0.48 -2.30 2.21
C MET A 44 0.15 -1.96 3.56
N ASP A 45 -0.52 -1.13 4.35
CA ASP A 45 -0.17 -0.91 5.75
C ASP A 45 -1.04 -1.80 6.66
N VAL A 46 -0.44 -2.87 7.17
CA VAL A 46 -1.11 -3.82 8.07
C VAL A 46 -1.66 -3.11 9.32
N THR A 47 -0.98 -2.05 9.79
CA THR A 47 -1.35 -1.36 11.04
C THR A 47 -2.62 -0.51 10.89
N ARG A 48 -2.97 -0.15 9.66
CA ARG A 48 -4.18 0.60 9.32
C ARG A 48 -5.37 -0.30 9.03
N LEU A 49 -5.18 -1.61 8.92
CA LEU A 49 -6.29 -2.52 8.69
C LEU A 49 -7.18 -2.60 9.93
N ARG A 50 -8.49 -2.64 9.69
CA ARG A 50 -9.47 -2.90 10.74
C ARG A 50 -9.14 -4.20 11.47
N PRO A 51 -9.13 -4.23 12.82
CA PRO A 51 -8.94 -5.44 13.59
C PRO A 51 -9.93 -6.53 13.17
N ARG A 52 -9.41 -7.75 13.03
CA ARG A 52 -10.18 -8.89 12.50
C ARG A 52 -10.18 -10.04 13.50
N ASN A 53 -11.35 -10.62 13.74
CA ASN A 53 -11.52 -11.75 14.65
C ASN A 53 -11.62 -13.12 13.93
N SER A 54 -11.42 -13.15 12.61
CA SER A 54 -11.54 -14.37 11.82
C SER A 54 -10.22 -15.11 11.71
N TYR A 55 -10.26 -16.44 11.73
CA TYR A 55 -9.09 -17.32 11.66
C TYR A 55 -8.31 -17.30 10.32
N GLY A 56 -8.86 -16.71 9.25
CA GLY A 56 -8.21 -16.64 7.94
C GLY A 56 -7.53 -15.30 7.65
N LYS A 57 -6.35 -15.34 7.02
CA LYS A 57 -5.70 -14.16 6.42
C LYS A 57 -6.03 -14.08 4.93
N PRO A 58 -6.52 -12.94 4.42
CA PRO A 58 -6.69 -12.76 2.99
C PRO A 58 -5.35 -12.81 2.26
N ASP A 59 -5.41 -13.30 1.04
CA ASP A 59 -4.32 -13.35 0.08
C ASP A 59 -3.48 -12.06 -0.02
N PHE A 60 -4.13 -10.89 -0.08
CA PHE A 60 -3.43 -9.61 -0.19
C PHE A 60 -2.66 -9.25 1.09
N VAL A 61 -3.12 -9.71 2.25
CA VAL A 61 -2.43 -9.53 3.53
C VAL A 61 -1.16 -10.37 3.58
N THR A 62 -1.21 -11.61 3.07
CA THR A 62 -0.03 -12.48 2.97
C THR A 62 1.01 -11.91 2.01
N ARG A 63 0.57 -11.29 0.91
CA ARG A 63 1.45 -10.65 -0.07
C ARG A 63 1.97 -9.27 0.37
N ALA A 64 1.29 -8.60 1.29
CA ALA A 64 1.57 -7.24 1.74
C ALA A 64 1.46 -6.13 0.66
N TYR A 65 0.71 -6.38 -0.42
CA TYR A 65 0.38 -5.37 -1.42
C TYR A 65 -0.97 -5.65 -2.09
N TYR A 66 -1.62 -4.57 -2.53
CA TYR A 66 -2.82 -4.60 -3.36
C TYR A 66 -2.44 -4.68 -4.85
N ARG A 67 -3.29 -5.30 -5.66
CA ARG A 67 -3.17 -5.36 -7.12
C ARG A 67 -4.53 -5.09 -7.75
N ASP A 68 -4.58 -4.55 -8.96
CA ASP A 68 -5.83 -4.38 -9.68
C ASP A 68 -6.58 -5.72 -9.84
N LEU A 69 -7.84 -5.77 -9.42
CA LEU A 69 -8.70 -6.96 -9.51
C LEU A 69 -9.85 -6.70 -10.47
N HIS A 70 -10.01 -7.56 -11.46
CA HIS A 70 -11.16 -7.52 -12.35
C HIS A 70 -12.39 -8.12 -11.66
N PHE A 71 -13.55 -7.50 -11.87
CA PHE A 71 -14.82 -8.01 -11.39
C PHE A 71 -15.93 -7.70 -12.40
N PHE A 72 -17.03 -8.43 -12.30
CA PHE A 72 -18.24 -8.14 -13.07
C PHE A 72 -19.23 -7.42 -12.17
N CYS A 73 -19.80 -6.32 -12.66
CA CYS A 73 -20.80 -5.56 -11.94
C CYS A 73 -22.07 -6.40 -11.79
N ILE A 74 -22.56 -6.59 -10.56
CA ILE A 74 -23.78 -7.38 -10.33
C ILE A 74 -25.04 -6.72 -10.93
N ASP A 75 -25.06 -5.40 -11.05
CA ASP A 75 -26.23 -4.66 -11.53
C ASP A 75 -26.31 -4.60 -13.07
N CYS A 76 -25.17 -4.55 -13.77
CA CYS A 76 -25.14 -4.37 -15.24
C CYS A 76 -24.27 -5.37 -16.01
N GLY A 77 -23.67 -6.35 -15.33
CA GLY A 77 -22.82 -7.38 -15.93
C GLY A 77 -21.47 -6.91 -16.48
N ALA A 78 -21.24 -5.60 -16.53
CA ALA A 78 -20.07 -5.08 -17.21
C ALA A 78 -18.77 -5.25 -16.41
N LYS A 79 -17.65 -5.30 -17.14
CA LYS A 79 -16.30 -5.47 -16.57
C LYS A 79 -15.87 -4.20 -15.84
N GLY A 80 -15.51 -4.35 -14.57
CA GLY A 80 -14.92 -3.31 -13.74
C GLY A 80 -13.54 -3.70 -13.26
N VAL A 81 -12.71 -2.70 -12.97
CA VAL A 81 -11.42 -2.88 -12.33
C VAL A 81 -11.48 -2.27 -10.93
N TRP A 82 -11.22 -3.10 -9.92
CA TRP A 82 -11.01 -2.66 -8.56
C TRP A 82 -9.54 -2.36 -8.36
N THR A 83 -9.20 -1.08 -8.56
CA THR A 83 -7.82 -0.65 -8.55
C THR A 83 -7.17 -0.81 -7.18
N ALA A 84 -5.85 -0.99 -7.16
CA ALA A 84 -5.07 -1.08 -5.94
C ALA A 84 -5.28 0.15 -5.04
N ALA A 85 -5.35 1.35 -5.63
CA ALA A 85 -5.64 2.59 -4.90
C ALA A 85 -7.04 2.61 -4.26
N ARG A 86 -8.05 2.01 -4.90
CA ARG A 86 -9.40 1.88 -4.30
C ARG A 86 -9.42 0.84 -3.19
N GLN A 87 -8.60 -0.21 -3.28
CA GLN A 87 -8.46 -1.20 -2.21
C GLN A 87 -7.81 -0.56 -0.98
N GLU A 88 -6.74 0.21 -1.16
CA GLU A 88 -6.10 0.99 -0.09
C GLU A 88 -7.12 1.92 0.60
N TRP A 89 -7.84 2.73 -0.18
CA TRP A 89 -8.89 3.59 0.39
C TRP A 89 -9.95 2.79 1.15
N TRP A 90 -10.43 1.67 0.60
CA TRP A 90 -11.48 0.88 1.24
C TRP A 90 -11.02 0.24 2.56
N TYR A 91 -9.86 -0.39 2.58
CA TYR A 91 -9.40 -1.15 3.73
C TYR A 91 -8.73 -0.30 4.80
N GLU A 92 -7.98 0.73 4.41
CA GLU A 92 -7.19 1.53 5.34
C GLU A 92 -7.92 2.80 5.78
N LEU A 93 -8.55 3.53 4.85
CA LEU A 93 -9.23 4.80 5.17
C LEU A 93 -10.68 4.58 5.58
N ALA A 94 -11.44 3.80 4.80
CA ALA A 94 -12.85 3.52 5.07
C ALA A 94 -13.07 2.38 6.07
N GLN A 95 -12.00 1.72 6.54
CA GLN A 95 -12.05 0.63 7.53
C GLN A 95 -13.00 -0.52 7.12
N GLY A 96 -13.05 -0.79 5.83
CA GLY A 96 -13.83 -1.87 5.23
C GLY A 96 -13.40 -3.24 5.75
N LYS A 97 -14.34 -4.19 5.75
CA LYS A 97 -14.03 -5.57 6.16
C LYS A 97 -13.05 -6.19 5.16
N VAL A 98 -11.93 -6.70 5.64
CA VAL A 98 -10.85 -7.30 4.83
C VAL A 98 -11.23 -8.54 3.97
N PHE A 99 -12.48 -9.01 4.02
CA PHE A 99 -13.01 -10.11 3.19
C PHE A 99 -14.00 -9.63 2.12
N THR A 100 -14.29 -8.34 2.05
CA THR A 100 -15.23 -7.80 1.05
C THR A 100 -14.49 -7.48 -0.23
N ASN A 101 -15.11 -7.76 -1.37
CA ASN A 101 -14.59 -7.38 -2.68
C ASN A 101 -15.53 -6.38 -3.37
N ALA A 102 -14.99 -5.59 -4.33
CA ALA A 102 -15.83 -4.76 -5.18
C ALA A 102 -16.78 -5.62 -6.04
N ARG A 103 -18.07 -5.27 -6.01
CA ARG A 103 -19.12 -5.95 -6.79
C ARG A 103 -19.93 -5.02 -7.70
N ARG A 104 -19.81 -3.71 -7.50
CA ARG A 104 -20.55 -2.70 -8.25
C ARG A 104 -19.57 -1.72 -8.89
N ALA A 105 -19.73 -1.50 -10.17
CA ALA A 105 -18.98 -0.49 -10.90
C ALA A 105 -19.75 0.84 -10.86
N ASN A 106 -19.01 1.95 -10.74
CA ASN A 106 -19.64 3.27 -10.89
C ASN A 106 -20.20 3.37 -12.32
N PRO A 107 -21.44 3.86 -12.49
CA PRO A 107 -22.10 3.86 -13.78
C PRO A 107 -21.30 4.57 -14.87
N ASP A 108 -20.54 5.62 -14.52
CA ASP A 108 -19.76 6.44 -15.46
C ASP A 108 -18.46 5.78 -15.94
N ARG A 109 -18.04 4.66 -15.34
CA ARG A 109 -16.75 3.99 -15.62
C ARG A 109 -16.89 2.63 -16.26
N VAL A 110 -18.08 2.33 -16.78
CA VAL A 110 -18.34 1.05 -17.39
C VAL A 110 -17.99 1.12 -18.88
N LEU A 111 -16.90 0.42 -19.26
CA LEU A 111 -16.56 0.18 -20.65
C LEU A 111 -17.62 -0.76 -21.25
N GLY A 112 -18.57 -0.19 -21.99
CA GLY A 112 -19.60 -0.93 -22.73
C GLY A 112 -21.06 -0.69 -22.33
N LYS A 113 -21.42 0.40 -21.64
CA LYS A 113 -22.85 0.71 -21.49
C LYS A 113 -23.44 1.25 -22.79
N THR A 114 -24.16 0.40 -23.49
CA THR A 114 -25.40 0.82 -24.16
C THR A 114 -26.37 1.17 -23.05
N VAL A 115 -26.52 2.45 -22.75
CA VAL A 115 -27.43 2.94 -21.71
C VAL A 115 -28.86 2.72 -22.21
N VAL A 116 -29.50 1.61 -21.85
CA VAL A 116 -30.96 1.51 -21.91
C VAL A 116 -31.49 2.20 -20.65
N ARG A 117 -31.80 3.50 -20.77
CA ARG A 117 -32.62 4.22 -19.79
C ARG A 117 -34.04 3.63 -19.87
N ARG A 118 -34.55 3.15 -18.74
CA ARG A 118 -35.99 2.92 -18.53
C ARG A 118 -36.63 4.20 -18.04
#